data_AF-A0AAN4T7R3-F1
#
_entry.id   AF-A0AAN4T7R3-F1
#
_cell.length_a   1.000
_cell.length_b   1.000
_cell.length_c   1.000
_cell.angle_alpha   90.00
_cell.angle_beta   90.00
_cell.angle_gamma   90.00
#
_symmetry.space_group_name_H-M   'P 1'
#
loop_
_entity.id
_entity.type
_entity.pdbx_description
1 polymer ?
#
loop_
_entity_poly.entity_id
_entity_poly.type
_entity_poly.pdbx_seq_one_letter_code
_entity_poly.pdbx_strand_id
1 'polypeptide(L)'
;MIDNAIFENLQAKIDEETAVRDELHEIVQTLSKKGAILNLYHLDLCASWLRQGRNLRAQLTYMIAHRKIHTSYPLPSSLHAIGPIEIIAQRDEVARLKTVADKHPFYKYNGVWTRELQNLVTSIELCAWLGGLEEYKGTGSSSFLTIEEVGKFLNVPVNLKEQDAFHLTIEEYLLALIGMVEELSRLAVNSVTLGDYNRPVQIGKFIKDLFAGFQLLNLKNDILRKRSDGIKYSVKKVEDVVYDLSLRNLIPKGSAAA
;
A
#
# COMPACT_ATOMS: atom_id res chain seq x y z
N MET A 1 -51.66 18.06 -13.27
CA MET A 1 -50.72 18.53 -12.23
C MET A 1 -49.99 17.30 -11.70
N ILE A 2 -48.69 17.39 -11.50
CA ILE A 2 -47.90 16.26 -10.95
C ILE A 2 -48.17 16.21 -9.44
N ASP A 3 -48.34 15.00 -8.89
CA ASP A 3 -48.54 14.77 -7.47
C ASP A 3 -47.22 14.99 -6.70
N ASN A 4 -47.23 15.92 -5.74
CA ASN A 4 -46.06 16.24 -4.92
C ASN A 4 -45.64 15.06 -4.02
N ALA A 5 -46.55 14.15 -3.68
CA ALA A 5 -46.24 12.97 -2.87
C ALA A 5 -45.20 12.05 -3.52
N ILE A 6 -45.08 12.07 -4.85
CA ILE A 6 -44.04 11.33 -5.59
C ILE A 6 -42.65 11.86 -5.21
N PHE A 7 -42.48 13.17 -5.15
CA PHE A 7 -41.19 13.79 -4.81
C PHE A 7 -40.85 13.62 -3.32
N GLU A 8 -41.84 13.67 -2.43
CA GLU A 8 -41.64 13.39 -1.00
C GLU A 8 -41.18 11.95 -0.76
N ASN A 9 -41.77 10.96 -1.44
CA ASN A 9 -41.32 9.56 -1.36
C ASN A 9 -39.90 9.37 -1.90
N LEU A 10 -39.56 10.04 -3.01
CA LEU A 10 -38.20 10.01 -3.56
C LEU A 10 -37.20 10.66 -2.61
N GLN A 11 -37.55 11.78 -1.97
CA GLN A 11 -36.69 12.43 -0.98
C GLN A 11 -36.39 11.51 0.19
N ALA A 12 -37.40 10.80 0.74
CA ALA A 12 -37.19 9.84 1.83
C ALA A 12 -36.20 8.72 1.46
N LYS A 13 -36.24 8.21 0.22
CA LYS A 13 -35.27 7.22 -0.27
C LYS A 13 -33.87 7.81 -0.43
N ILE A 14 -33.76 9.04 -0.92
CA ILE A 14 -32.48 9.76 -1.03
C ILE A 14 -31.86 9.97 0.36
N ASP A 15 -32.68 10.33 1.35
CA ASP A 15 -32.23 10.56 2.72
C ASP A 15 -31.71 9.25 3.35
N GLU A 16 -32.41 8.13 3.15
CA GLU A 16 -31.94 6.79 3.57
C GLU A 16 -30.60 6.42 2.91
N GLU A 17 -30.48 6.61 1.60
CA GLU A 17 -29.23 6.35 0.89
C GLU A 17 -28.08 7.24 1.36
N THR A 18 -28.38 8.49 1.72
CA THR A 18 -27.40 9.46 2.23
C THR A 18 -26.93 9.05 3.62
N ALA A 19 -27.83 8.66 4.51
CA ALA A 19 -27.49 8.18 5.85
C ALA A 19 -26.55 6.97 5.81
N VAL A 20 -26.79 6.03 4.89
CA VAL A 20 -25.88 4.87 4.67
C VAL A 20 -24.50 5.33 4.20
N ARG A 21 -24.42 6.30 3.27
CA ARG A 21 -23.13 6.85 2.81
C ARG A 21 -22.37 7.51 3.95
N ASP A 22 -23.06 8.28 4.79
CA ASP A 22 -22.45 8.99 5.91
C ASP A 22 -21.88 8.01 6.94
N GLU A 23 -22.61 6.95 7.29
CA GLU A 23 -22.15 5.89 8.20
C GLU A 23 -20.89 5.19 7.65
N LEU A 24 -20.91 4.79 6.37
CA LEU A 24 -19.75 4.19 5.71
C LEU A 24 -18.57 5.16 5.65
N HIS A 25 -18.83 6.44 5.40
CA HIS A 25 -17.79 7.46 5.29
C HIS A 25 -17.10 7.72 6.63
N GLU A 26 -17.81 7.67 7.75
CA GLU A 26 -17.23 7.80 9.09
C GLU A 26 -16.19 6.71 9.37
N ILE A 27 -16.53 5.46 9.05
CA ILE A 27 -15.64 4.29 9.19
C ILE A 27 -14.42 4.46 8.27
N VAL A 28 -14.64 4.82 7.01
CA VAL A 28 -13.57 5.04 6.02
C VAL A 28 -12.66 6.20 6.41
N GLN A 29 -13.18 7.28 6.99
CA GLN A 29 -12.36 8.38 7.50
C GLN A 29 -11.46 7.93 8.66
N THR A 30 -11.96 7.06 9.53
CA THR A 30 -11.17 6.47 10.62
C THR A 30 -10.06 5.59 10.05
N LEU A 31 -10.38 4.75 9.08
CA LEU A 31 -9.40 3.93 8.35
C LEU A 31 -8.32 4.81 7.69
N SER A 32 -8.72 5.89 7.02
CA SER A 32 -7.80 6.82 6.35
C SER A 32 -6.85 7.52 7.33
N LYS A 33 -7.35 7.95 8.50
CA LYS A 33 -6.51 8.55 9.56
C LYS A 33 -5.45 7.58 10.06
N LYS A 34 -5.83 6.31 10.29
CA LYS A 34 -4.89 5.24 10.68
C LYS A 34 -3.87 4.93 9.58
N GLY A 35 -4.31 4.89 8.32
CA GLY A 35 -3.44 4.72 7.16
C GLY A 35 -2.42 5.86 7.01
N ALA A 36 -2.82 7.10 7.24
CA ALA A 36 -1.91 8.25 7.20
C ALA A 36 -0.82 8.19 8.27
N ILE A 37 -1.17 7.71 9.47
CA ILE A 37 -0.20 7.46 10.55
C ILE A 37 0.81 6.38 10.13
N LEU A 38 0.35 5.29 9.50
CA LEU A 38 1.22 4.25 8.98
C LEU A 38 2.19 4.79 7.91
N ASN A 39 1.74 5.63 6.99
CA ASN A 39 2.62 6.21 5.95
C ASN A 39 3.76 7.03 6.53
N LEU A 40 3.51 7.76 7.63
CA LEU A 40 4.54 8.49 8.38
C LEU A 40 5.53 7.52 9.05
N TYR A 41 5.02 6.45 9.68
CA TYR A 41 5.88 5.42 10.25
C TYR A 41 6.66 4.64 9.21
N HIS A 42 6.13 4.44 8.00
CA HIS A 42 6.81 3.72 6.94
C HIS A 42 8.05 4.49 6.47
N LEU A 43 7.97 5.82 6.40
CA LEU A 43 9.11 6.70 6.15
C LEU A 43 10.15 6.59 7.29
N ASP A 44 9.71 6.57 8.55
CA ASP A 44 10.58 6.46 9.72
C ASP A 44 11.21 5.07 9.90
N LEU A 45 10.47 3.99 9.64
CA LEU A 45 10.94 2.61 9.65
C LEU A 45 11.94 2.39 8.52
N CYS A 46 11.66 2.86 7.30
CA CYS A 46 12.65 2.86 6.22
C CYS A 46 13.92 3.63 6.63
N ALA A 47 13.78 4.82 7.21
CA ALA A 47 14.92 5.60 7.70
C ALA A 47 15.66 4.95 8.88
N SER A 48 14.98 4.16 9.71
CA SER A 48 15.55 3.47 10.88
C SER A 48 16.25 2.15 10.49
N TRP A 49 15.61 1.33 9.65
CA TRP A 49 16.20 0.12 9.07
C TRP A 49 17.47 0.45 8.27
N LEU A 50 17.45 1.54 7.49
CA LEU A 50 18.62 2.00 6.75
C LEU A 50 19.76 2.52 7.66
N ARG A 51 19.46 2.92 8.91
CA ARG A 51 20.46 3.32 9.91
C ARG A 51 21.15 2.14 10.62
N GLN A 52 20.62 0.92 10.53
CA GLN A 52 21.20 -0.26 11.19
C GLN A 52 22.37 -0.90 10.41
N GLY A 53 22.75 -0.35 9.25
CA GLY A 53 23.91 -0.78 8.46
C GLY A 53 25.15 0.12 8.61
N ARG A 54 25.98 -0.16 9.61
CA ARG A 54 27.40 0.28 9.82
C ARG A 54 27.69 1.63 10.53
N ASN A 55 28.37 1.46 11.68
CA ASN A 55 29.29 2.34 12.43
C ASN A 55 28.84 3.76 12.88
N LEU A 56 28.55 3.84 14.18
CA LEU A 56 28.48 5.05 14.99
C LEU A 56 29.85 5.77 15.03
N ARG A 57 29.93 7.00 14.49
CA ARG A 57 30.58 8.15 15.17
C ARG A 57 30.52 9.49 14.42
N ALA A 58 30.06 9.59 13.17
CA ALA A 58 30.27 10.80 12.37
C ALA A 58 29.03 11.53 11.83
N GLN A 59 27.82 11.27 12.33
CA GLN A 59 26.60 11.98 11.88
C GLN A 59 25.91 12.83 12.97
N LEU A 60 26.62 13.13 14.06
CA LEU A 60 26.10 14.03 15.09
C LEU A 60 26.25 15.52 14.75
N THR A 61 27.01 15.88 13.70
CA THR A 61 27.40 17.28 13.45
C THR A 61 26.64 17.95 12.29
N TYR A 62 26.02 17.19 11.38
CA TYR A 62 25.39 17.77 10.17
C TYR A 62 23.88 18.08 10.31
N MET A 63 23.21 17.52 11.33
CA MET A 63 21.75 17.63 11.51
C MET A 63 21.32 18.69 12.54
N ILE A 64 22.14 19.73 12.76
CA ILE A 64 21.78 20.89 13.61
C ILE A 64 21.34 22.10 12.76
N ALA A 65 21.54 22.11 11.43
CA ALA A 65 21.32 23.30 10.61
C ALA A 65 19.94 23.43 9.92
N HIS A 66 19.15 22.36 9.75
CA HIS A 66 17.86 22.44 9.07
C HIS A 66 16.68 22.12 10.00
N ARG A 67 16.19 23.20 10.62
CA ARG A 67 14.97 23.34 11.42
C ARG A 67 13.75 22.72 10.72
N LYS A 68 13.22 21.59 11.22
CA LYS A 68 11.77 21.33 11.44
C LYS A 68 11.56 19.96 12.11
N ILE A 69 11.28 20.05 13.41
CA ILE A 69 10.51 19.15 14.29
C ILE A 69 10.70 17.65 14.04
N HIS A 70 11.62 17.00 14.76
CA HIS A 70 11.46 15.65 15.34
C HIS A 70 12.50 15.51 16.46
N THR A 71 12.08 15.81 17.69
CA THR A 71 12.92 15.72 18.89
C THR A 71 12.94 14.30 19.45
N SER A 72 14.17 13.81 19.64
CA SER A 72 14.68 12.95 20.74
C SER A 72 13.87 11.72 21.15
N TYR A 73 14.40 10.52 20.89
CA TYR A 73 14.74 9.48 21.88
C TYR A 73 15.21 8.21 21.11
N PRO A 74 16.07 7.35 21.69
CA PRO A 74 16.38 6.05 21.10
C PRO A 74 15.15 5.16 21.24
N LEU A 75 14.64 4.59 20.13
CA LEU A 75 13.46 3.74 20.20
C LEU A 75 13.84 2.27 20.51
N PRO A 76 13.17 1.61 21.47
CA PRO A 76 13.47 0.24 21.87
C PRO A 76 13.09 -0.79 20.80
N SER A 77 13.51 -2.04 20.98
CA SER A 77 13.22 -3.22 20.14
C SER A 77 11.73 -3.45 19.81
N SER A 78 10.81 -2.68 20.38
CA SER A 78 9.37 -2.68 20.15
C SER A 78 8.93 -2.03 18.83
N LEU A 79 9.77 -1.27 18.12
CA LEU A 79 9.35 -0.59 16.88
C LEU A 79 9.19 -1.52 15.66
N HIS A 80 9.86 -2.68 15.65
CA HIS A 80 9.59 -3.75 14.68
C HIS A 80 8.14 -4.25 14.75
N ALA A 81 7.45 -4.01 15.88
CA ALA A 81 6.07 -4.42 16.08
C ALA A 81 5.04 -3.36 15.65
N ILE A 82 5.40 -2.08 15.46
CA ILE A 82 4.39 -1.00 15.29
C ILE A 82 3.73 -1.01 13.91
N GLY A 83 4.49 -1.25 12.83
CA GLY A 83 3.91 -1.44 11.49
C GLY A 83 2.84 -2.54 11.49
N PRO A 84 3.17 -3.76 11.96
CA PRO A 84 2.18 -4.82 12.16
C PRO A 84 1.02 -4.42 13.08
N ILE A 85 1.27 -3.74 14.22
CA ILE A 85 0.22 -3.33 15.16
C ILE A 85 -0.79 -2.38 14.51
N GLU A 86 -0.35 -1.37 13.76
CA GLU A 86 -1.26 -0.40 13.14
C GLU A 86 -2.01 -1.03 11.95
N ILE A 87 -1.36 -1.93 11.20
CA ILE A 87 -2.03 -2.72 10.16
C ILE A 87 -3.10 -3.63 10.79
N ILE A 88 -2.82 -4.26 11.95
CA ILE A 88 -3.80 -5.03 12.72
C ILE A 88 -4.94 -4.12 13.22
N ALA A 89 -4.64 -2.90 13.66
CA ALA A 89 -5.66 -1.94 14.09
C ALA A 89 -6.54 -1.43 12.92
N GLN A 90 -6.03 -1.45 11.69
CA GLN A 90 -6.81 -1.18 10.47
C GLN A 90 -7.65 -2.40 10.06
N ARG A 91 -7.18 -3.63 10.29
CA ARG A 91 -7.97 -4.86 10.08
C ARG A 91 -9.27 -4.83 10.89
N ASP A 92 -9.21 -4.42 12.15
CA ASP A 92 -10.40 -4.35 13.00
C ASP A 92 -11.42 -3.31 12.48
N GLU A 93 -10.95 -2.20 11.90
CA GLU A 93 -11.83 -1.21 11.25
C GLU A 93 -12.42 -1.74 9.94
N VAL A 94 -11.67 -2.54 9.16
CA VAL A 94 -12.19 -3.24 7.98
C VAL A 94 -13.25 -4.26 8.38
N ALA A 95 -13.10 -4.94 9.51
CA ALA A 95 -14.13 -5.83 10.04
C ALA A 95 -15.41 -5.05 10.41
N ARG A 96 -15.29 -3.86 11.00
CA ARG A 96 -16.43 -2.95 11.24
C ARG A 96 -17.05 -2.46 9.93
N LEU A 97 -16.25 -2.12 8.93
CA LEU A 97 -16.74 -1.74 7.61
C LEU A 97 -17.55 -2.88 6.98
N LYS A 98 -17.03 -4.11 7.07
CA LYS A 98 -17.70 -5.31 6.54
C LYS A 98 -19.09 -5.51 7.16
N THR A 99 -19.25 -5.37 8.47
CA THR A 99 -20.56 -5.59 9.13
C THR A 99 -21.63 -4.59 8.72
N VAL A 100 -21.24 -3.37 8.35
CA VAL A 100 -22.15 -2.34 7.82
C VAL A 100 -22.38 -2.56 6.32
N ALA A 101 -21.31 -2.75 5.56
CA ALA A 101 -21.36 -2.90 4.11
C ALA A 101 -22.13 -4.15 3.66
N ASP A 102 -22.06 -5.27 4.39
CA ASP A 102 -22.78 -6.51 4.08
C ASP A 102 -24.33 -6.35 4.13
N LYS A 103 -24.84 -5.25 4.72
CA LYS A 103 -26.29 -4.95 4.77
C LYS A 103 -26.81 -4.24 3.53
N HIS A 104 -25.91 -3.78 2.65
CA HIS A 104 -26.23 -2.90 1.53
C HIS A 104 -25.64 -3.43 0.22
N PRO A 105 -26.20 -3.06 -0.95
CA PRO A 105 -25.68 -3.54 -2.24
C PRO A 105 -24.23 -3.12 -2.48
N PHE A 106 -23.35 -4.08 -2.74
CA PHE A 106 -21.90 -3.87 -2.79
C PHE A 106 -21.50 -2.82 -3.84
N TYR A 107 -21.90 -3.03 -5.10
CA TYR A 107 -21.50 -2.17 -6.22
C TYR A 107 -22.12 -0.77 -6.19
N LYS A 108 -23.10 -0.54 -5.31
CA LYS A 108 -23.68 0.80 -5.11
C LYS A 108 -22.79 1.67 -4.23
N TYR A 109 -22.11 1.08 -3.26
CA TYR A 109 -21.35 1.80 -2.23
C TYR A 109 -19.84 1.54 -2.28
N ASN A 110 -19.35 0.62 -3.11
CA ASN A 110 -17.93 0.27 -3.16
C ASN A 110 -16.98 1.47 -3.31
N GLY A 111 -17.35 2.44 -4.14
CA GLY A 111 -16.58 3.66 -4.36
C GLY A 111 -16.30 4.47 -3.09
N VAL A 112 -17.08 4.28 -2.01
CA VAL A 112 -16.85 4.95 -0.71
C VAL A 112 -15.56 4.47 -0.05
N TRP A 113 -15.24 3.16 -0.11
CA TRP A 113 -14.08 2.59 0.58
C TRP A 113 -12.94 2.15 -0.35
N THR A 114 -13.20 1.96 -1.64
CA THR A 114 -12.24 1.42 -2.61
C THR A 114 -10.86 2.06 -2.52
N ARG A 115 -10.76 3.39 -2.39
CA ARG A 115 -9.47 4.09 -2.28
C ARG A 115 -8.71 3.73 -1.00
N GLU A 116 -9.38 3.73 0.15
CA GLU A 116 -8.72 3.45 1.42
C GLU A 116 -8.38 1.96 1.55
N LEU A 117 -9.21 1.07 0.99
CA LEU A 117 -8.90 -0.36 0.90
C LEU A 117 -7.66 -0.62 0.05
N GLN A 118 -7.53 0.06 -1.11
CA GLN A 118 -6.31 -0.01 -1.94
C GLN A 118 -5.06 0.49 -1.20
N ASN A 119 -5.17 1.59 -0.44
CA ASN A 119 -4.06 2.12 0.35
C ASN A 119 -3.62 1.14 1.45
N LEU A 120 -4.59 0.51 2.13
CA LEU A 120 -4.31 -0.52 3.14
C LEU A 120 -3.64 -1.75 2.51
N VAL A 121 -4.17 -2.27 1.40
CA VAL A 121 -3.56 -3.41 0.70
C VAL A 121 -2.15 -3.05 0.22
N THR A 122 -1.94 -1.85 -0.31
CA THR A 122 -0.60 -1.36 -0.70
C THR A 122 0.37 -1.41 0.48
N SER A 123 -0.09 -0.98 1.65
CA SER A 123 0.70 -0.98 2.88
C SER A 123 1.02 -2.38 3.39
N ILE A 124 0.05 -3.31 3.28
CA ILE A 124 0.22 -4.73 3.61
C ILE A 124 1.27 -5.35 2.70
N GLU A 125 1.17 -5.14 1.39
CA GLU A 125 2.11 -5.68 0.41
C GLU A 125 3.52 -5.13 0.59
N LEU A 126 3.65 -3.84 0.87
CA LEU A 126 4.93 -3.21 1.15
C LEU A 126 5.56 -3.73 2.45
N CYS A 127 4.75 -3.93 3.49
CA CYS A 127 5.19 -4.55 4.74
C CYS A 127 5.64 -6.00 4.51
N ALA A 128 4.89 -6.77 3.73
CA ALA A 128 5.25 -8.12 3.33
C ALA A 128 6.57 -8.15 2.56
N TRP A 129 6.77 -7.23 1.61
CA TRP A 129 8.01 -7.12 0.83
C TRP A 129 9.23 -6.81 1.71
N LEU A 130 9.06 -5.98 2.73
CA LEU A 130 10.11 -5.64 3.69
C LEU A 130 10.44 -6.76 4.70
N GLY A 131 9.77 -7.92 4.63
CA GLY A 131 9.98 -9.05 5.55
C GLY A 131 9.05 -9.06 6.76
N GLY A 132 8.00 -8.23 6.76
CA GLY A 132 6.88 -8.36 7.71
C GLY A 132 5.88 -9.44 7.29
N LEU A 133 4.92 -9.74 8.17
CA LEU A 133 3.78 -10.63 7.89
C LEU A 133 4.17 -12.04 7.41
N GLU A 134 5.36 -12.53 7.76
CA GLU A 134 5.85 -13.86 7.35
C GLU A 134 4.92 -14.99 7.80
N GLU A 135 4.21 -14.81 8.92
CA GLU A 135 3.23 -15.77 9.44
C GLU A 135 2.02 -16.00 8.53
N TYR A 136 1.71 -15.04 7.64
CA TYR A 136 0.62 -15.14 6.67
C TYR A 136 1.09 -15.56 5.28
N LYS A 137 2.40 -15.72 5.06
CA LYS A 137 2.97 -16.19 3.79
C LYS A 137 2.93 -17.72 3.71
N GLY A 138 2.47 -18.23 2.57
CA GLY A 138 2.56 -19.64 2.23
C GLY A 138 4.00 -20.11 2.08
N THR A 139 4.21 -21.43 2.26
CA THR A 139 5.51 -22.09 2.12
C THR A 139 5.93 -22.07 0.64
N GLY A 140 6.74 -21.09 0.22
CA GLY A 140 7.12 -20.91 -1.19
C GLY A 140 7.48 -19.49 -1.64
N SER A 141 7.42 -18.50 -0.73
CA SER A 141 8.05 -17.17 -0.78
C SER A 141 8.01 -16.43 -2.13
N SER A 142 6.83 -15.92 -2.52
CA SER A 142 6.79 -14.61 -3.15
C SER A 142 7.20 -13.54 -2.14
N SER A 143 7.91 -12.50 -2.57
CA SER A 143 8.25 -11.38 -1.69
C SER A 143 7.00 -10.63 -1.18
N PHE A 144 5.85 -10.79 -1.84
CA PHE A 144 4.57 -10.14 -1.57
C PHE A 144 3.47 -11.20 -1.34
N LEU A 145 2.31 -10.79 -0.81
CA LEU A 145 1.19 -11.69 -0.48
C LEU A 145 0.25 -11.86 -1.69
N THR A 146 -0.31 -13.04 -1.85
CA THR A 146 -1.39 -13.32 -2.80
C THR A 146 -2.70 -12.68 -2.36
N ILE A 147 -3.64 -12.47 -3.29
CA ILE A 147 -4.96 -11.91 -2.93
C ILE A 147 -5.67 -12.77 -1.87
N GLU A 148 -5.51 -14.10 -1.92
CA GLU A 148 -6.06 -15.02 -0.94
C GLU A 148 -5.42 -14.86 0.45
N GLU A 149 -4.10 -14.63 0.51
CA GLU A 149 -3.39 -14.37 1.77
C GLU A 149 -3.77 -13.02 2.37
N VAL A 150 -3.93 -11.98 1.54
CA VAL A 150 -4.46 -10.68 1.98
C VAL A 150 -5.88 -10.82 2.51
N GLY A 151 -6.73 -11.57 1.81
CA GLY A 151 -8.11 -11.84 2.26
C GLY A 151 -8.15 -12.56 3.60
N LYS A 152 -7.28 -13.57 3.81
CA LYS A 152 -7.13 -14.25 5.10
C LYS A 152 -6.66 -13.30 6.20
N PHE A 153 -5.66 -12.46 5.90
CA PHE A 153 -5.14 -11.48 6.85
C PHE A 153 -6.21 -10.46 7.27
N LEU A 154 -6.98 -9.95 6.32
CA LEU A 154 -8.05 -8.99 6.55
C LEU A 154 -9.34 -9.62 7.12
N ASN A 155 -9.45 -10.96 7.09
CA ASN A 155 -10.69 -11.69 7.36
C ASN A 155 -11.86 -11.25 6.46
N VAL A 156 -11.56 -11.02 5.18
CA VAL A 156 -12.50 -10.55 4.16
C VAL A 156 -12.53 -11.56 3.00
N PRO A 157 -13.72 -11.94 2.49
CA PRO A 157 -13.82 -12.76 1.29
C PRO A 157 -13.14 -12.09 0.10
N VAL A 158 -12.61 -12.89 -0.82
CA VAL A 158 -11.97 -12.38 -2.03
C VAL A 158 -12.81 -12.75 -3.24
N ASN A 159 -13.02 -11.78 -4.15
CA ASN A 159 -13.65 -11.97 -5.45
C ASN A 159 -14.93 -12.84 -5.44
N LEU A 160 -15.95 -12.40 -4.69
CA LEU A 160 -17.24 -13.08 -4.65
C LEU A 160 -18.00 -12.88 -5.97
N LYS A 161 -18.47 -13.96 -6.59
CA LYS A 161 -19.21 -13.92 -7.87
C LYS A 161 -20.72 -14.06 -7.71
N GLU A 162 -21.16 -14.81 -6.71
CA GLU A 162 -22.56 -15.22 -6.54
C GLU A 162 -23.26 -14.51 -5.37
N GLN A 163 -22.49 -13.89 -4.47
CA GLN A 163 -22.99 -13.27 -3.25
C GLN A 163 -22.71 -11.76 -3.28
N ASP A 164 -23.76 -10.96 -3.03
CA ASP A 164 -23.66 -9.52 -2.86
C ASP A 164 -23.25 -9.20 -1.41
N ALA A 165 -21.95 -9.31 -1.15
CA ALA A 165 -21.35 -9.07 0.16
C ALA A 165 -20.02 -8.34 0.01
N PHE A 166 -19.55 -7.70 1.07
CA PHE A 166 -18.26 -7.05 1.14
C PHE A 166 -17.12 -8.05 0.91
N HIS A 167 -16.35 -7.79 -0.14
CA HIS A 167 -15.20 -8.60 -0.55
C HIS A 167 -14.12 -7.71 -1.16
N LEU A 168 -12.87 -8.19 -1.16
CA LEU A 168 -11.77 -7.58 -1.89
C LEU A 168 -11.86 -7.99 -3.37
N THR A 169 -11.95 -7.02 -4.27
CA THR A 169 -12.00 -7.28 -5.71
C THR A 169 -10.59 -7.48 -6.29
N ILE A 170 -10.51 -8.20 -7.42
CA ILE A 170 -9.24 -8.36 -8.15
C ILE A 170 -8.71 -6.99 -8.62
N GLU A 171 -9.60 -6.10 -9.05
CA GLU A 171 -9.21 -4.76 -9.51
C GLU A 171 -8.55 -3.93 -8.39
N GLU A 172 -9.13 -3.94 -7.18
CA GLU A 172 -8.55 -3.25 -6.02
C GLU A 172 -7.18 -3.81 -5.64
N TYR A 173 -7.03 -5.14 -5.65
CA TYR A 173 -5.74 -5.78 -5.36
C TYR A 173 -4.67 -5.42 -6.40
N LEU A 174 -4.99 -5.48 -7.69
CA LEU A 174 -4.05 -5.11 -8.75
C LEU A 174 -3.68 -3.61 -8.73
N LEU A 175 -4.65 -2.74 -8.43
CA LEU A 175 -4.37 -1.31 -8.25
C LEU A 175 -3.47 -1.05 -7.03
N ALA A 176 -3.63 -1.81 -5.95
CA ALA A 176 -2.77 -1.72 -4.78
C ALA A 176 -1.33 -2.17 -5.07
N LEU A 177 -1.14 -3.23 -5.87
CA LEU A 177 0.19 -3.64 -6.33
C LEU A 177 0.89 -2.56 -7.16
N ILE A 178 0.15 -1.83 -8.00
CA ILE A 178 0.69 -0.66 -8.72
C ILE A 178 1.14 0.42 -7.74
N GLY A 179 0.32 0.70 -6.70
CA GLY A 179 0.69 1.61 -5.62
C GLY A 179 1.98 1.21 -4.90
N MET A 180 2.15 -0.09 -4.62
CA MET A 180 3.37 -0.62 -4.00
C MET A 180 4.62 -0.34 -4.86
N VAL A 181 4.52 -0.54 -6.18
CA VAL A 181 5.64 -0.26 -7.10
C VAL A 181 6.04 1.22 -7.08
N GLU A 182 5.07 2.13 -7.02
CA GLU A 182 5.33 3.56 -6.93
C GLU A 182 6.09 3.91 -5.63
N GLU A 183 5.71 3.32 -4.50
CA GLU A 183 6.40 3.52 -3.22
C GLU A 183 7.79 2.87 -3.17
N LEU A 184 7.95 1.67 -3.72
CA LEU A 184 9.26 1.03 -3.86
C LEU A 184 10.21 1.86 -4.74
N SER A 185 9.72 2.47 -5.82
CA SER A 185 10.51 3.38 -6.65
C SER A 185 11.00 4.61 -5.87
N ARG A 186 10.20 5.14 -4.94
CA ARG A 186 10.62 6.21 -4.03
C ARG A 186 11.65 5.71 -3.01
N LEU A 187 11.42 4.52 -2.45
CA LEU A 187 12.34 3.89 -1.51
C LEU A 187 13.72 3.64 -2.13
N ALA A 188 13.78 3.23 -3.40
CA ALA A 188 15.05 3.02 -4.11
C ALA A 188 15.91 4.30 -4.11
N VAL A 189 15.34 5.46 -4.48
CA VAL A 189 16.08 6.74 -4.46
C VAL A 189 16.51 7.10 -3.04
N ASN A 190 15.60 6.97 -2.06
CA ASN A 190 15.90 7.31 -0.66
C ASN A 190 16.98 6.41 -0.06
N SER A 191 17.01 5.13 -0.43
CA SER A 191 18.03 4.17 0.04
C SER A 191 19.44 4.54 -0.42
N VAL A 192 19.59 5.05 -1.64
CA VAL A 192 20.89 5.54 -2.15
C VAL A 192 21.38 6.74 -1.36
N THR A 193 20.51 7.70 -1.06
CA THR A 193 20.85 8.88 -0.24
C THR A 193 21.33 8.47 1.16
N LEU A 194 20.84 7.34 1.67
CA LEU A 194 21.20 6.78 2.97
C LEU A 194 22.39 5.81 2.91
N GLY A 195 23.00 5.60 1.73
CA GLY A 195 24.20 4.78 1.55
C GLY A 195 23.95 3.27 1.36
N ASP A 196 22.68 2.86 1.19
CA ASP A 196 22.34 1.49 0.81
C ASP A 196 22.24 1.38 -0.72
N TYR A 197 23.26 0.77 -1.33
CA TYR A 197 23.35 0.59 -2.78
C TYR A 197 22.83 -0.78 -3.24
N ASN A 198 22.53 -1.70 -2.34
CA ASN A 198 22.03 -3.04 -2.69
C ASN A 198 20.50 -3.05 -2.82
N ARG A 199 19.81 -2.27 -2.00
CA ARG A 199 18.34 -2.19 -2.01
C ARG A 199 17.74 -1.71 -3.33
N PRO A 200 18.30 -0.69 -4.04
CA PRO A 200 17.83 -0.32 -5.38
C PRO A 200 17.91 -1.46 -6.39
N VAL A 201 18.94 -2.31 -6.30
CA VAL A 201 19.11 -3.48 -7.17
C VAL A 201 18.02 -4.53 -6.89
N GLN A 202 17.75 -4.81 -5.62
CA GLN A 202 16.67 -5.72 -5.20
C GLN A 202 15.29 -5.21 -5.65
N ILE A 203 15.03 -3.91 -5.45
CA ILE A 203 13.80 -3.25 -5.88
C ILE A 203 13.67 -3.31 -7.40
N GLY A 204 14.75 -3.03 -8.13
CA GLY A 204 14.76 -3.04 -9.60
C GLY A 204 14.38 -4.41 -10.16
N LYS A 205 14.99 -5.49 -9.65
CA LYS A 205 14.63 -6.86 -10.05
C LYS A 205 13.15 -7.15 -9.76
N PHE A 206 12.69 -6.85 -8.55
CA PHE A 206 11.31 -7.10 -8.15
C PHE A 206 10.28 -6.35 -9.00
N ILE A 207 10.49 -5.06 -9.25
CA ILE A 207 9.58 -4.24 -10.06
C ILE A 207 9.52 -4.74 -11.51
N LYS A 208 10.66 -5.18 -12.09
CA LYS A 208 10.70 -5.80 -13.42
C LYS A 208 9.88 -7.09 -13.47
N ASP A 209 10.06 -7.98 -12.50
CA ASP A 209 9.33 -9.25 -12.40
C ASP A 209 7.82 -8.99 -12.27
N LEU A 210 7.43 -8.02 -11.43
CA LEU A 210 6.03 -7.63 -11.27
C LEU A 210 5.45 -7.01 -12.55
N PHE A 211 6.21 -6.14 -13.22
CA PHE A 211 5.80 -5.54 -14.49
C PHE A 211 5.58 -6.60 -15.59
N ALA A 212 6.48 -7.58 -15.68
CA ALA A 212 6.30 -8.73 -16.57
C ALA A 212 5.02 -9.52 -16.23
N GLY A 213 4.72 -9.70 -14.94
CA GLY A 213 3.46 -10.29 -14.47
C GLY A 213 2.22 -9.52 -14.95
N PHE A 214 2.23 -8.18 -14.86
CA PHE A 214 1.16 -7.34 -15.39
C PHE A 214 1.01 -7.45 -16.92
N GLN A 215 2.10 -7.65 -17.66
CA GLN A 215 2.06 -7.82 -19.12
C GLN A 215 1.42 -9.15 -19.56
N LEU A 216 1.37 -10.16 -18.69
CA LEU A 216 0.66 -11.41 -18.95
C LEU A 216 -0.87 -11.25 -18.86
N LEU A 217 -1.34 -10.20 -18.18
CA LEU A 217 -2.77 -9.95 -17.98
C LEU A 217 -3.36 -9.24 -19.20
N ASN A 218 -4.40 -9.83 -19.79
CA ASN A 218 -5.16 -9.19 -20.86
C ASN A 218 -6.20 -8.19 -20.30
N LEU A 219 -5.72 -7.06 -19.81
CA LEU A 219 -6.54 -6.01 -19.22
C LEU A 219 -7.34 -5.26 -20.30
N LYS A 220 -8.64 -5.05 -20.04
CA LYS A 220 -9.49 -4.21 -20.90
C LYS A 220 -9.10 -2.73 -20.77
N ASN A 221 -9.60 -1.88 -21.67
CA ASN A 221 -9.32 -0.44 -21.64
C ASN A 221 -10.07 0.24 -20.48
N ASP A 222 -9.51 0.19 -19.29
CA ASP A 222 -10.03 0.80 -18.07
C ASP A 222 -8.93 1.58 -17.30
N ILE A 223 -9.26 2.01 -16.08
CA ILE A 223 -8.33 2.71 -15.18
C ILE A 223 -7.13 1.82 -14.83
N LEU A 224 -7.36 0.53 -14.59
CA LEU A 224 -6.33 -0.44 -14.23
C LEU A 224 -5.29 -0.58 -15.35
N ARG A 225 -5.70 -0.66 -16.62
CA ARG A 225 -4.77 -0.66 -17.76
C ARG A 225 -3.94 0.62 -17.83
N LYS A 226 -4.57 1.79 -17.69
CA LYS A 226 -3.85 3.07 -17.70
C LYS A 226 -2.82 3.18 -16.58
N ARG A 227 -3.18 2.70 -15.38
CA ARG A 227 -2.28 2.68 -14.21
C ARG A 227 -1.17 1.64 -14.38
N SER A 228 -1.47 0.46 -14.92
CA SER A 228 -0.51 -0.60 -15.20
C SER A 228 0.53 -0.18 -16.25
N ASP A 229 0.09 0.48 -17.32
CA ASP A 229 0.99 1.10 -18.31
C ASP A 229 1.91 2.16 -17.69
N GLY A 230 1.53 2.74 -16.55
CA GLY A 230 2.32 3.68 -15.77
C GLY A 230 3.52 3.04 -15.05
N ILE A 231 3.50 1.73 -14.78
CA ILE A 231 4.58 1.01 -14.09
C ILE A 231 5.93 1.19 -14.82
N LYS A 232 5.91 1.29 -16.15
CA LYS A 232 7.12 1.49 -16.97
C LYS A 232 7.95 2.70 -16.54
N TYR A 233 7.31 3.75 -16.02
CA TYR A 233 8.02 4.94 -15.54
C TYR A 233 8.73 4.68 -14.21
N SER A 234 8.12 3.90 -13.31
CA SER A 234 8.73 3.46 -12.06
C SER A 234 9.89 2.50 -12.31
N VAL A 235 9.75 1.57 -13.26
CA VAL A 235 10.82 0.67 -13.74
C VAL A 235 12.01 1.51 -14.21
N LYS A 236 11.78 2.39 -15.19
CA LYS A 236 12.82 3.25 -15.75
C LYS A 236 13.53 4.08 -14.67
N LYS A 237 12.78 4.67 -13.75
CA LYS A 237 13.34 5.47 -12.67
C LYS A 237 14.29 4.67 -11.77
N VAL A 238 13.95 3.41 -11.45
CA VAL A 238 14.83 2.55 -10.64
C VAL A 238 16.02 2.06 -11.45
N GLU A 239 15.83 1.75 -12.73
CA GLU A 239 16.92 1.40 -13.65
C GLU A 239 17.94 2.53 -13.79
N ASP A 240 17.49 3.77 -13.95
CA ASP A 240 18.37 4.95 -14.01
C ASP A 240 19.19 5.08 -12.71
N VAL A 241 18.59 4.83 -11.55
CA VAL A 241 19.29 4.82 -10.26
C VAL A 241 20.34 3.71 -10.20
N VAL A 242 19.99 2.48 -10.59
CA VAL A 242 20.92 1.33 -10.60
C VAL A 242 22.06 1.57 -11.60
N TYR A 243 21.76 2.18 -12.74
CA TYR A 243 22.73 2.58 -13.75
C TYR A 243 23.73 3.60 -13.18
N ASP A 244 23.25 4.66 -12.50
CA ASP A 244 24.11 5.65 -11.84
C ASP A 244 25.03 5.02 -10.77
N LEU A 245 24.53 4.05 -10.01
CA LEU A 245 25.33 3.31 -9.04
C LEU A 245 26.43 2.47 -9.73
N SER A 246 26.09 1.84 -10.85
CA SER A 246 27.02 1.02 -11.62
C SER A 246 28.16 1.83 -12.23
N LEU A 247 27.84 3.02 -12.79
CA LEU A 247 28.82 3.94 -13.36
C LEU A 247 29.83 4.41 -12.30
N ARG A 248 29.36 4.58 -11.06
CA ARG A 248 30.18 4.99 -9.91
C ARG A 248 30.94 3.82 -9.25
N ASN A 249 30.81 2.60 -9.76
CA ASN A 249 31.37 1.37 -9.19
C ASN A 249 30.92 1.12 -7.73
N LEU A 250 29.72 1.59 -7.35
CA LEU A 250 29.15 1.38 -6.01
C LEU A 250 28.46 0.01 -5.89
N ILE A 251 28.24 -0.67 -7.02
CA ILE A 251 27.71 -2.03 -7.10
C ILE A 251 28.60 -2.89 -8.03
N PRO A 252 28.68 -4.22 -7.82
CA PRO A 252 29.46 -5.10 -8.69
C PRO A 252 28.98 -5.02 -10.14
N LYS A 253 29.92 -5.05 -11.10
CA LYS A 253 29.66 -4.89 -12.55
C LYS A 253 28.78 -5.97 -13.21
N GLY A 254 28.17 -6.88 -12.43
CA GLY A 254 27.17 -7.86 -12.89
C GLY A 254 25.73 -7.57 -12.44
N SER A 255 25.50 -6.63 -11.52
CA SER A 255 24.16 -6.35 -10.97
C SER A 255 23.33 -5.38 -11.80
N ALA A 256 23.93 -4.68 -12.77
CA ALA A 256 23.22 -3.74 -13.65
C ALA A 256 22.59 -4.42 -14.89
N ALA A 257 22.97 -5.67 -15.19
CA ALA A 257 22.59 -6.40 -16.40
C ALA A 257 21.48 -7.45 -16.18
N ALA A 258 20.92 -7.54 -14.97
CA ALA A 258 19.82 -8.46 -14.61
C ALA A 258 18.49 -7.71 -14.45
#